data_AF-A0A9D9P0D2-F1
#
_entry.id   AF-A0A9D9P0D2-F1
#
_cell.length_a   1.000
_cell.length_b   1.000
_cell.length_c   1.000
_cell.angle_alpha   90.00
_cell.angle_beta   90.00
_cell.angle_gamma   90.00
#
_symmetry.space_group_name_H-M   'P 1'
#
loop_
_entity.id
_entity.type
_entity.pdbx_description
1 polymer ?
#
loop_
_entity_poly.entity_id
_entity_poly.type
_entity_poly.pdbx_seq_one_letter_code
_entity_poly.pdbx_strand_id
1 'polypeptide(L)'
;MRRILAILTIFLLVLAPGASVSANQFTVGRALTGAVTWLTTQQRADGGFAGFTGESDPGMTVDAVLALASVGIDPGSVQQVGGVSAIAYLESAAARYSEKPGGAAKLILAAVASGRDPRTFGGVNLVARLQRAYDRATGLYDQQLFSNAYALLALAAAGVPVPERAVQAVLERQAADGSWAWDGSTEPGAGDSNTTALVIQALVAAGQREHPQVRQALVYLRSVQAADGSFAYQPADQLVGDANSTALAVQALLAAGEEPQSPSWRFALDALARFANSSGALRWRDDAPDDNLFATVQAIPALAREAFPLRGIALPLTRARIPFETAAEGCRLFPETGHSLCGPFLEAWEQRGGLANLGYPITSPFFDPHLRLLVQYTERARLEFHLKPDGSTLVMLGRLGAERLPAAPREPFAPAQPGDPAACTYFVETQHNLCHGFRAYWEQYGGLAVFGYPLSEEFVEDGMVVQYFERARFEWHPGSWPERHDVLLTRLGARIVEEGS
;
A
#
# COMPACT_ATOMS: atom_id res chain seq x y z
N MET A 1 -39.42 -53.49 3.11
CA MET A 1 -37.98 -53.21 2.89
C MET A 1 -37.84 -51.89 2.13
N ARG A 2 -37.13 -50.93 2.76
CA ARG A 2 -36.43 -49.72 2.23
C ARG A 2 -36.62 -49.37 0.75
N ARG A 3 -37.24 -48.22 0.43
CA ARG A 3 -36.64 -46.91 0.01
C ARG A 3 -35.75 -47.06 -1.24
N ILE A 4 -35.97 -46.33 -2.34
CA ILE A 4 -35.54 -44.93 -2.54
C ILE A 4 -36.32 -44.27 -3.69
N LEU A 5 -36.84 -43.08 -3.41
CA LEU A 5 -37.41 -42.10 -4.33
C LEU A 5 -36.25 -41.19 -4.80
N ALA A 6 -35.96 -41.14 -6.10
CA ALA A 6 -34.93 -40.24 -6.63
C ALA A 6 -35.56 -38.86 -6.89
N ILE A 7 -35.39 -37.93 -5.95
CA ILE A 7 -35.66 -36.51 -6.13
C ILE A 7 -34.44 -35.91 -6.82
N LEU A 8 -34.62 -35.40 -8.04
CA LEU A 8 -33.62 -34.67 -8.79
C LEU A 8 -33.63 -33.21 -8.29
N THR A 9 -32.77 -32.89 -7.32
CA THR A 9 -32.58 -31.51 -6.86
C THR A 9 -31.58 -30.83 -7.78
N ILE A 10 -32.07 -30.00 -8.72
CA ILE A 10 -31.24 -29.09 -9.51
C ILE A 10 -30.80 -27.96 -8.57
N PHE A 11 -29.55 -27.99 -8.13
CA PHE A 11 -28.92 -26.84 -7.50
C PHE A 11 -28.59 -25.82 -8.60
N LEU A 12 -29.45 -24.83 -8.78
CA LEU A 12 -29.08 -23.59 -9.46
C LEU A 12 -28.16 -22.81 -8.50
N LEU A 13 -26.85 -22.95 -8.70
CA LEU A 13 -25.89 -21.96 -8.19
C LEU A 13 -26.17 -20.64 -8.90
N VAL A 14 -26.86 -19.73 -8.22
CA VAL A 14 -26.82 -18.31 -8.57
C VAL A 14 -25.42 -17.83 -8.22
N LEU A 15 -24.52 -17.87 -9.20
CA LEU A 15 -23.29 -17.08 -9.17
C LEU A 15 -23.73 -15.61 -9.16
N ALA A 16 -23.73 -14.99 -7.98
CA ALA A 16 -23.73 -13.55 -7.89
C ALA A 16 -22.52 -13.04 -8.70
N PRO A 17 -22.67 -12.02 -9.56
CA PRO A 17 -21.51 -11.40 -10.19
C PRO A 17 -20.72 -10.72 -9.08
N GLY A 18 -19.67 -11.40 -8.61
CA GLY A 18 -18.65 -10.78 -7.76
C GLY A 18 -18.12 -9.57 -8.50
N ALA A 19 -18.16 -8.41 -7.86
CA ALA A 19 -17.68 -7.16 -8.43
C ALA A 19 -16.24 -7.35 -8.95
N SER A 20 -16.08 -7.37 -10.26
CA SER A 20 -14.78 -7.60 -10.91
C SER A 20 -13.89 -6.39 -10.69
N VAL A 21 -12.96 -6.47 -9.74
CA VAL A 21 -11.92 -5.44 -9.55
C VAL A 21 -11.08 -5.29 -10.84
N SER A 22 -10.38 -4.17 -11.05
CA SER A 22 -9.49 -3.99 -12.21
C SER A 22 -8.25 -4.89 -12.18
N ALA A 23 -7.75 -5.28 -13.37
CA ALA A 23 -6.45 -5.95 -13.59
C ALA A 23 -5.23 -5.09 -13.18
N ASN A 24 -5.42 -3.77 -13.08
CA ASN A 24 -4.35 -2.78 -13.06
C ASN A 24 -3.76 -2.49 -11.67
N GLN A 25 -3.85 -3.44 -10.75
CA GLN A 25 -3.16 -3.38 -9.45
C GLN A 25 -1.67 -3.06 -9.58
N PHE A 26 -1.06 -3.52 -10.67
CA PHE A 26 0.32 -3.23 -10.99
C PHE A 26 0.58 -1.77 -11.40
N THR A 27 -0.35 -1.16 -12.15
CA THR A 27 -0.26 0.26 -12.50
C THR A 27 -0.34 1.11 -11.25
N VAL A 28 -1.25 0.76 -10.33
CA VAL A 28 -1.36 1.38 -9.00
C VAL A 28 -0.08 1.19 -8.18
N GLY A 29 0.44 -0.04 -8.12
CA GLY A 29 1.66 -0.32 -7.38
C GLY A 29 2.91 0.35 -7.97
N ARG A 30 2.98 0.50 -9.30
CA ARG A 30 4.03 1.27 -9.99
C ARG A 30 3.93 2.74 -9.65
N ALA A 31 2.74 3.33 -9.74
CA ALA A 31 2.49 4.71 -9.36
C ALA A 31 2.89 4.95 -7.90
N LEU A 32 2.53 4.04 -6.98
CA LEU A 32 2.92 4.11 -5.57
C LEU A 32 4.44 4.09 -5.38
N THR A 33 5.12 3.12 -6.00
CA THR A 33 6.58 2.97 -5.91
C THR A 33 7.30 4.19 -6.45
N GLY A 34 6.88 4.67 -7.62
CA GLY A 34 7.40 5.88 -8.25
C GLY A 34 7.21 7.11 -7.36
N ALA A 35 5.99 7.29 -6.85
CA ALA A 35 5.63 8.44 -6.02
C ALA A 35 6.42 8.48 -4.72
N VAL A 36 6.55 7.35 -4.02
CA VAL A 36 7.31 7.25 -2.77
C VAL A 36 8.80 7.47 -3.03
N THR A 37 9.36 6.82 -4.06
CA THR A 37 10.77 6.99 -4.44
C THR A 37 11.07 8.44 -4.75
N TRP A 38 10.26 9.05 -5.62
CA TRP A 38 10.39 10.46 -5.97
C TRP A 38 10.26 11.35 -4.73
N LEU A 39 9.24 11.15 -3.88
CA LEU A 39 9.02 11.93 -2.67
C LEU A 39 10.26 11.95 -1.75
N THR A 40 10.92 10.80 -1.54
CA THR A 40 12.12 10.76 -0.68
C THR A 40 13.27 11.63 -1.19
N THR A 41 13.29 11.97 -2.49
CA THR A 41 14.30 12.88 -3.07
C THR A 41 13.96 14.37 -2.90
N GLN A 42 12.71 14.69 -2.53
CA GLN A 42 12.21 16.06 -2.44
C GLN A 42 12.44 16.70 -1.06
N GLN A 43 12.85 15.93 -0.06
CA GLN A 43 13.14 16.46 1.26
C GLN A 43 14.31 17.45 1.20
N ARG A 44 14.16 18.59 1.87
CA ARG A 44 15.19 19.63 1.97
C ARG A 44 16.13 19.34 3.14
N ALA A 45 17.28 20.03 3.16
CA ALA A 45 18.31 19.81 4.18
C ALA A 45 17.83 20.11 5.62
N ASP A 46 16.86 21.02 5.78
CA ASP A 46 16.22 21.35 7.06
C ASP A 46 15.17 20.31 7.50
N GLY A 47 14.97 19.24 6.72
CA GLY A 47 14.02 18.16 6.95
C GLY A 47 12.62 18.42 6.40
N GLY A 48 12.31 19.65 5.98
CA GLY A 48 11.01 20.03 5.46
C GLY A 48 10.80 19.70 3.99
N PHE A 49 9.55 19.83 3.56
CA PHE A 49 9.12 19.73 2.17
C PHE A 49 8.58 21.07 1.69
N ALA A 50 8.89 21.43 0.44
CA ALA A 50 8.58 22.76 -0.10
C ALA A 50 7.08 22.97 -0.29
N GLY A 51 6.53 24.08 0.23
CA GLY A 51 5.20 24.55 -0.12
C GLY A 51 5.19 25.35 -1.43
N PHE A 52 4.08 26.03 -1.72
CA PHE A 52 3.94 26.86 -2.93
C PHE A 52 4.93 28.04 -3.01
N THR A 53 5.54 28.44 -1.90
CA THR A 53 6.57 29.49 -1.86
C THR A 53 7.96 28.97 -2.26
N GLY A 54 8.13 27.65 -2.41
CA GLY A 54 9.43 27.00 -2.60
C GLY A 54 10.22 26.77 -1.31
N GLU A 55 9.79 27.34 -0.19
CA GLU A 55 10.37 27.12 1.13
C GLU A 55 9.69 25.96 1.86
N SER A 56 10.40 25.38 2.82
CA SER A 56 9.88 24.32 3.68
C SER A 56 8.60 24.78 4.40
N ASP A 57 7.51 24.06 4.19
CA ASP A 57 6.20 24.36 4.77
C ASP A 57 5.77 23.25 5.75
N PRO A 58 5.32 23.57 6.98
CA PRO A 58 4.85 22.58 7.93
C PRO A 58 3.64 21.78 7.45
N GLY A 59 2.72 22.38 6.69
CA GLY A 59 1.56 21.68 6.16
C GLY A 59 1.93 20.65 5.10
N MET A 60 2.76 21.05 4.13
CA MET A 60 3.31 20.12 3.14
C MET A 60 4.14 19.02 3.78
N THR A 61 4.92 19.37 4.81
CA THR A 61 5.75 18.39 5.52
C THR A 61 4.89 17.40 6.31
N VAL A 62 3.76 17.83 6.90
CA VAL A 62 2.77 16.90 7.47
C VAL A 62 2.23 15.94 6.41
N ASP A 63 1.82 16.46 5.25
CA ASP A 63 1.24 15.63 4.19
C ASP A 63 2.28 14.60 3.67
N ALA A 64 3.56 14.99 3.56
CA ALA A 64 4.66 14.07 3.25
C ALA A 64 4.90 13.01 4.35
N VAL A 65 4.83 13.39 5.63
CA VAL A 65 4.93 12.45 6.76
C VAL A 65 3.79 11.44 6.75
N LEU A 66 2.56 11.87 6.47
CA LEU A 66 1.40 10.98 6.33
C LEU A 66 1.55 10.05 5.12
N ALA A 67 2.03 10.56 3.98
CA ALA A 67 2.33 9.76 2.81
C ALA A 67 3.33 8.63 3.12
N LEU A 68 4.46 8.95 3.75
CA LEU A 68 5.48 7.97 4.14
C LEU A 68 4.93 6.94 5.15
N ALA A 69 4.20 7.39 6.16
CA ALA A 69 3.58 6.50 7.15
C ALA A 69 2.52 5.56 6.55
N SER A 70 1.79 6.01 5.51
CA SER A 70 0.79 5.19 4.81
C SER A 70 1.40 3.98 4.09
N VAL A 71 2.69 4.04 3.75
CA VAL A 71 3.46 2.91 3.19
C VAL A 71 4.41 2.27 4.20
N GLY A 72 4.21 2.56 5.50
CA GLY A 72 4.97 1.98 6.59
C GLY A 72 6.43 2.42 6.70
N ILE A 73 6.82 3.50 6.01
CA ILE A 73 8.11 4.17 6.22
C ILE A 73 8.00 4.99 7.51
N ASP A 74 8.94 4.83 8.45
CA ASP A 74 9.10 5.76 9.56
C ASP A 74 9.59 7.11 9.04
N PRO A 75 8.80 8.19 9.10
CA PRO A 75 9.23 9.49 8.60
C PRO A 75 10.41 10.08 9.40
N GLY A 76 10.70 9.56 10.59
CA GLY A 76 11.90 9.90 11.35
C GLY A 76 13.18 9.29 10.83
N SER A 77 13.11 8.20 10.05
CA SER A 77 14.28 7.61 9.40
C SER A 77 14.59 8.26 8.04
N VAL A 78 13.69 9.10 7.53
CA VAL A 78 13.88 9.85 6.28
C VAL A 78 14.59 11.17 6.57
N GLN A 79 15.88 11.22 6.24
CA GLN A 79 16.72 12.40 6.31
C GLN A 79 17.77 12.36 5.20
N GLN A 80 18.11 13.52 4.63
CA GLN A 80 19.33 13.65 3.85
C GLN A 80 20.55 13.30 4.72
N VAL A 81 21.66 12.86 4.10
CA VAL A 81 22.89 12.54 4.85
C VAL A 81 23.37 13.79 5.60
N GLY A 82 23.42 13.71 6.94
CA GLY A 82 23.76 14.84 7.81
C GLY A 82 22.66 15.91 7.96
N GLY A 83 21.47 15.67 7.41
CA GLY A 83 20.31 16.55 7.49
C GLY A 83 19.41 16.26 8.69
N VAL A 84 18.35 17.06 8.81
CA VAL A 84 17.31 16.91 9.83
C VAL A 84 16.20 16.00 9.30
N SER A 85 15.57 15.19 10.15
CA SER A 85 14.42 14.38 9.75
C SER A 85 13.15 15.22 9.59
N ALA A 86 12.17 14.72 8.82
CA ALA A 86 10.89 15.41 8.63
C ALA A 86 10.15 15.61 9.97
N ILE A 87 10.27 14.65 10.88
CA ILE A 87 9.69 14.75 12.22
C ILE A 87 10.38 15.85 13.03
N ALA A 88 11.71 15.90 13.05
CA ALA A 88 12.43 16.91 13.80
C ALA A 88 12.13 18.34 13.27
N TYR A 89 11.95 18.50 11.96
CA TYR A 89 11.44 19.74 11.38
C TYR A 89 10.05 20.10 11.94
N LEU A 90 9.10 19.17 11.91
CA LEU A 90 7.74 19.39 12.42
C LEU A 90 7.71 19.68 13.94
N GLU A 91 8.55 19.00 14.72
CA GLU A 91 8.70 19.25 16.16
C GLU A 91 9.19 20.69 16.42
N SER A 92 10.17 21.15 15.65
CA SER A 92 10.66 22.54 15.74
C SER A 92 9.59 23.58 15.34
N ALA A 93 8.67 23.20 14.45
CA ALA A 93 7.59 24.03 13.97
C ALA A 93 6.30 23.93 14.81
N ALA A 94 6.23 22.96 15.75
CA ALA A 94 4.99 22.56 16.39
C ALA A 94 4.29 23.72 17.10
N ALA A 95 5.05 24.55 17.83
CA ALA A 95 4.50 25.66 18.60
C ALA A 95 3.82 26.71 17.72
N ARG A 96 4.43 27.11 16.59
CA ARG A 96 3.87 28.11 15.66
C ARG A 96 2.75 27.55 14.81
N TYR A 97 2.92 26.33 14.30
CA TYR A 97 1.99 25.77 13.32
C TYR A 97 0.67 25.31 13.97
N SER A 98 0.71 24.90 15.24
CA SER A 98 -0.48 24.51 16.01
C SER A 98 -1.23 25.67 16.68
N GLU A 99 -0.97 26.93 16.31
CA GLU A 99 -1.75 28.07 16.80
C GLU A 99 -3.19 28.04 16.27
N LYS A 100 -3.38 27.55 15.05
CA LYS A 100 -4.69 27.34 14.45
C LYS A 100 -5.17 25.89 14.63
N PRO A 101 -6.49 25.65 14.75
CA PRO A 101 -7.05 24.31 14.94
C PRO A 101 -6.62 23.33 13.86
N GLY A 102 -6.67 23.73 12.58
CA GLY A 102 -6.25 22.88 11.46
C GLY A 102 -4.78 22.47 11.53
N GLY A 103 -3.88 23.38 11.91
CA GLY A 103 -2.46 23.06 12.08
C GLY A 103 -2.19 22.14 13.28
N ALA A 104 -2.90 22.34 14.39
CA ALA A 104 -2.85 21.43 15.54
C ALA A 104 -3.35 20.03 15.17
N ALA A 105 -4.47 19.95 14.44
CA ALA A 105 -5.05 18.69 13.98
C ALA A 105 -4.12 17.93 13.03
N LYS A 106 -3.56 18.62 12.03
CA LYS A 106 -2.57 18.04 11.11
C LYS A 106 -1.33 17.51 11.83
N LEU A 107 -0.79 18.24 12.80
CA LEU A 107 0.34 17.75 13.60
C LEU A 107 -0.01 16.55 14.49
N ILE A 108 -1.23 16.48 15.03
CA ILE A 108 -1.69 15.30 15.78
C ILE A 108 -1.71 14.08 14.86
N LEU A 109 -2.26 14.21 13.65
CA LEU A 109 -2.27 13.13 12.67
C LEU A 109 -0.85 12.69 12.31
N ALA A 110 0.05 13.63 12.05
CA ALA A 110 1.46 13.33 11.77
C ALA A 110 2.14 12.61 12.95
N ALA A 111 1.93 13.09 14.18
CA ALA A 111 2.50 12.48 15.38
C ALA A 111 2.01 11.03 15.55
N VAL A 112 0.69 10.81 15.50
CA VAL A 112 0.10 9.47 15.65
C VAL A 112 0.53 8.53 14.53
N ALA A 113 0.43 8.97 13.27
CA ALA A 113 0.81 8.16 12.10
C ALA A 113 2.27 7.74 12.14
N SER A 114 3.12 8.53 12.80
CA SER A 114 4.54 8.27 12.95
C SER A 114 4.89 7.65 14.32
N GLY A 115 3.91 7.30 15.17
CA GLY A 115 4.17 6.66 16.47
C GLY A 115 4.73 7.58 17.55
N ARG A 116 4.67 8.91 17.38
CA ARG A 116 5.00 9.91 18.42
C ARG A 116 3.75 10.27 19.24
N ASP A 117 3.95 10.66 20.51
CA ASP A 117 2.84 11.12 21.36
C ASP A 117 2.44 12.57 21.01
N PRO A 118 1.20 12.82 20.52
CA PRO A 118 0.72 14.17 20.22
C PRO A 118 0.58 15.08 21.46
N ARG A 119 0.69 14.54 22.68
CA ARG A 119 0.62 15.32 23.94
C ARG A 119 1.96 15.94 24.32
N THR A 120 3.07 15.53 23.69
CA THR A 120 4.42 16.04 23.97
C THR A 120 5.20 16.40 22.70
N PHE A 121 4.55 16.38 21.53
CA PHE A 121 5.20 16.58 20.23
C PHE A 121 5.84 17.97 20.11
N GLY A 122 7.16 18.03 19.89
CA GLY A 122 7.91 19.28 19.87
C GLY A 122 7.80 20.10 21.17
N GLY A 123 7.57 19.44 22.30
CA GLY A 123 7.32 20.09 23.59
C GLY A 123 5.92 20.71 23.73
N VAL A 124 5.01 20.44 22.79
CA VAL A 124 3.66 21.01 22.75
C VAL A 124 2.62 19.92 22.98
N ASN A 125 1.66 20.19 23.87
CA ASN A 125 0.46 19.36 23.97
C ASN A 125 -0.57 19.79 22.91
N LEU A 126 -0.50 19.17 21.73
CA LEU A 126 -1.33 19.47 20.58
C LEU A 126 -2.80 19.11 20.82
N VAL A 127 -3.04 17.98 21.50
CA VAL A 127 -4.39 17.54 21.86
C VAL A 127 -5.09 18.59 22.74
N ALA A 128 -4.39 19.10 23.76
CA ALA A 128 -4.94 20.13 24.63
C ALA A 128 -5.17 21.46 23.88
N ARG A 129 -4.31 21.81 22.91
CA ARG A 129 -4.54 22.98 22.04
C ARG A 129 -5.81 22.81 21.21
N LEU A 130 -5.99 21.65 20.57
CA LEU A 130 -7.17 21.38 19.76
C LEU A 130 -8.45 21.36 20.62
N GLN A 131 -8.43 20.72 21.79
CA GLN A 131 -9.58 20.71 22.70
C GLN A 131 -9.98 22.10 23.19
N ARG A 132 -9.02 23.02 23.39
CA ARG A 132 -9.31 24.41 23.74
C ARG A 132 -9.95 25.21 22.60
N ALA A 133 -9.70 24.83 21.35
CA ALA A 133 -10.31 25.48 20.20
C ALA A 133 -11.79 25.11 20.00
N TYR A 134 -12.31 24.11 20.72
CA TYR A 134 -13.69 23.68 20.58
C TYR A 134 -14.67 24.76 21.02
N ASP A 135 -15.44 25.28 20.07
CA ASP A 135 -16.55 26.17 20.35
C ASP A 135 -17.82 25.35 20.62
N ARG A 136 -18.27 25.38 21.88
CA ARG A 136 -19.47 24.66 22.31
C ARG A 136 -20.76 25.21 21.70
N ALA A 137 -20.79 26.48 21.29
CA ALA A 137 -21.98 27.10 20.72
C ALA A 137 -22.22 26.59 19.29
N THR A 138 -21.18 26.66 18.45
CA THR A 138 -21.25 26.16 17.07
C THR A 138 -21.08 24.65 16.95
N GLY A 139 -20.45 24.01 17.94
CA GLY A 139 -20.04 22.61 17.88
C GLY A 139 -18.83 22.37 16.98
N LEU A 140 -18.08 23.42 16.61
CA LEU A 140 -16.95 23.31 15.69
C LEU A 140 -15.62 23.63 16.39
N TYR A 141 -14.54 23.03 15.87
CA TYR A 141 -13.16 23.39 16.21
C TYR A 141 -12.62 24.50 15.31
N ASP A 142 -13.14 24.59 14.08
CA ASP A 142 -12.80 25.61 13.09
C ASP A 142 -14.06 25.94 12.29
N GLN A 143 -14.26 27.20 11.92
CA GLN A 143 -15.41 27.59 11.10
C GLN A 143 -15.27 27.10 9.65
N GLN A 144 -14.04 26.91 9.18
CA GLN A 144 -13.80 26.23 7.90
C GLN A 144 -14.02 24.73 8.11
N LEU A 145 -15.07 24.19 7.51
CA LEU A 145 -15.48 22.81 7.67
C LEU A 145 -14.39 21.81 7.21
N PHE A 146 -13.59 22.17 6.21
CA PHE A 146 -12.43 21.37 5.79
C PHE A 146 -11.39 21.22 6.91
N SER A 147 -11.04 22.32 7.58
CA SER A 147 -10.15 22.35 8.75
C SER A 147 -10.76 21.61 9.94
N ASN A 148 -12.07 21.77 10.15
CA ASN A 148 -12.81 21.08 11.19
C ASN A 148 -12.81 19.55 10.99
N ALA A 149 -12.94 19.06 9.75
CA ALA A 149 -12.87 17.62 9.47
C ALA A 149 -11.53 17.01 9.91
N TYR A 150 -10.41 17.72 9.69
CA TYR A 150 -9.11 17.31 10.24
C TYR A 150 -9.12 17.25 11.77
N ALA A 151 -9.80 18.17 12.46
CA ALA A 151 -9.90 18.13 13.92
C ALA A 151 -10.60 16.85 14.42
N LEU A 152 -11.68 16.43 13.77
CA LEU A 152 -12.41 15.20 14.10
C LEU A 152 -11.52 13.97 13.85
N LEU A 153 -10.84 13.91 12.70
CA LEU A 153 -9.87 12.87 12.38
C LEU A 153 -8.74 12.81 13.41
N ALA A 154 -8.20 13.95 13.82
CA ALA A 154 -7.11 14.06 14.79
C ALA A 154 -7.50 13.55 16.18
N LEU A 155 -8.71 13.87 16.65
CA LEU A 155 -9.22 13.36 17.92
C LEU A 155 -9.37 11.84 17.88
N ALA A 156 -9.99 11.32 16.81
CA ALA A 156 -10.13 9.89 16.60
C ALA A 156 -8.77 9.17 16.55
N ALA A 157 -7.78 9.75 15.85
CA ALA A 157 -6.41 9.23 15.79
C ALA A 157 -5.74 9.20 17.18
N ALA A 158 -5.90 10.25 17.97
CA ALA A 158 -5.30 10.38 19.29
C ALA A 158 -6.01 9.58 20.40
N GLY A 159 -7.02 8.77 20.04
CA GLY A 159 -7.85 8.01 20.98
C GLY A 159 -8.70 8.91 21.89
N VAL A 160 -8.98 10.14 21.46
CA VAL A 160 -9.83 11.08 22.19
C VAL A 160 -11.26 10.97 21.64
N PRO A 161 -12.28 10.76 22.49
CA PRO A 161 -13.66 10.72 22.03
C PRO A 161 -14.04 11.99 21.26
N VAL A 162 -14.57 11.82 20.06
CA VAL A 162 -15.13 12.92 19.26
C VAL A 162 -16.45 13.34 19.91
N PRO A 163 -16.65 14.63 20.26
CA PRO A 163 -17.91 15.07 20.87
C PRO A 163 -19.10 14.85 19.94
N GLU A 164 -20.21 14.31 20.45
CA GLU A 164 -21.44 14.09 19.68
C GLU A 164 -21.95 15.38 19.01
N ARG A 165 -21.89 16.50 19.73
CA ARG A 165 -22.26 17.82 19.19
C ARG A 165 -21.38 18.23 18.00
N ALA A 166 -20.11 17.81 17.96
CA ALA A 166 -19.22 18.10 16.85
C ALA A 166 -19.58 17.30 15.60
N VAL A 167 -19.93 16.03 15.78
CA VAL A 167 -20.48 15.19 14.70
C VAL A 167 -21.77 15.83 14.17
N GLN A 168 -22.70 16.18 15.07
CA GLN A 168 -23.97 16.79 14.71
C GLN A 168 -23.79 18.12 13.96
N ALA A 169 -22.82 18.95 14.36
CA ALA A 169 -22.54 20.23 13.68
C ALA A 169 -22.08 20.05 12.23
N VAL A 170 -21.35 18.96 11.93
CA VAL A 170 -20.95 18.61 10.56
C VAL A 170 -22.15 18.08 9.78
N LEU A 171 -22.96 17.20 10.38
CA LEU A 171 -24.17 16.65 9.77
C LEU A 171 -25.19 17.74 9.41
N GLU A 172 -25.36 18.76 10.26
CA GLU A 172 -26.23 19.93 10.04
C GLU A 172 -25.81 20.81 8.85
N ARG A 173 -24.59 20.63 8.32
CA ARG A 173 -24.00 21.42 7.23
C ARG A 173 -23.94 20.68 5.90
N GLN A 174 -24.61 19.54 5.77
CA GLN A 174 -24.71 18.89 4.47
C GLN A 174 -25.67 19.67 3.56
N ALA A 175 -25.24 19.97 2.34
CA ALA A 175 -26.08 20.57 1.33
C ALA A 175 -27.13 19.56 0.81
N ALA A 176 -28.17 20.07 0.13
CA ALA A 176 -29.27 19.25 -0.37
C ALA A 176 -28.86 18.19 -1.40
N ASP A 177 -27.73 18.40 -2.09
CA ASP A 177 -27.15 17.44 -3.05
C ASP A 177 -26.28 16.36 -2.37
N GLY A 178 -26.13 16.39 -1.05
CA GLY A 178 -25.33 15.45 -0.27
C GLY A 178 -23.87 15.87 -0.06
N SER A 179 -23.46 17.03 -0.58
CA SER A 179 -22.09 17.53 -0.44
C SER A 179 -21.85 18.33 0.84
N TRP A 180 -20.58 18.60 1.12
CA TRP A 180 -20.14 19.61 2.08
C TRP A 180 -19.21 20.61 1.40
N ALA A 181 -19.37 21.89 1.73
CA ALA A 181 -18.49 22.98 1.29
C ALA A 181 -17.35 23.22 2.29
N TRP A 182 -16.18 23.62 1.81
CA TRP A 182 -14.99 23.88 2.63
C TRP A 182 -15.22 24.88 3.78
N ASP A 183 -16.14 25.82 3.61
CA ASP A 183 -16.54 26.84 4.59
C ASP A 183 -17.79 26.47 5.40
N GLY A 184 -18.42 25.33 5.09
CA GLY A 184 -19.65 24.86 5.73
C GLY A 184 -20.95 25.48 5.19
N SER A 185 -20.89 26.20 4.06
CA SER A 185 -22.10 26.63 3.35
C SER A 185 -22.97 25.45 2.92
N THR A 186 -24.29 25.64 2.99
CA THR A 186 -25.31 24.69 2.52
C THR A 186 -26.03 25.19 1.28
N GLU A 187 -25.56 26.31 0.71
CA GLU A 187 -26.13 26.86 -0.52
C GLU A 187 -25.95 25.87 -1.69
N PRO A 188 -26.94 25.77 -2.60
CA PRO A 188 -26.83 24.88 -3.76
C PRO A 188 -25.56 25.15 -4.58
N GLY A 189 -24.76 24.11 -4.83
CA GLY A 189 -23.52 24.20 -5.60
C GLY A 189 -22.30 24.70 -4.83
N ALA A 190 -22.42 25.00 -3.53
CA ALA A 190 -21.28 25.41 -2.71
C ALA A 190 -20.33 24.26 -2.37
N GLY A 191 -20.84 23.03 -2.31
CA GLY A 191 -20.05 21.86 -1.92
C GLY A 191 -19.06 21.39 -2.97
N ASP A 192 -18.05 20.66 -2.50
CA ASP A 192 -16.94 20.17 -3.31
C ASP A 192 -16.56 18.73 -2.93
N SER A 193 -15.90 18.02 -3.85
CA SER A 193 -15.52 16.62 -3.66
C SER A 193 -14.48 16.42 -2.56
N ASN A 194 -13.56 17.39 -2.38
CA ASN A 194 -12.44 17.28 -1.43
C ASN A 194 -12.92 17.37 0.02
N THR A 195 -13.72 18.39 0.31
CA THR A 195 -14.35 18.56 1.62
C THR A 195 -15.30 17.41 1.91
N THR A 196 -16.14 17.03 0.94
CA THR A 196 -17.06 15.92 1.09
C THR A 196 -16.33 14.62 1.43
N ALA A 197 -15.24 14.32 0.71
CA ALA A 197 -14.41 13.15 0.95
C ALA A 197 -13.74 13.15 2.33
N LEU A 198 -13.20 14.30 2.77
CA LEU A 198 -12.57 14.41 4.08
C LEU A 198 -13.60 14.31 5.22
N VAL A 199 -14.81 14.86 5.03
CA VAL A 199 -15.93 14.74 5.98
C VAL A 199 -16.40 13.29 6.09
N ILE A 200 -16.51 12.53 4.99
CA ILE A 200 -16.82 11.10 5.03
C ILE A 200 -15.81 10.36 5.93
N GLN A 201 -14.51 10.58 5.71
CA GLN A 201 -13.45 9.96 6.52
C GLN A 201 -13.59 10.34 8.00
N ALA A 202 -13.85 11.62 8.31
CA ALA A 202 -14.04 12.09 9.68
C ALA A 202 -15.26 11.47 10.37
N LEU A 203 -16.40 11.37 9.67
CA LEU A 203 -17.62 10.76 10.18
C LEU A 203 -17.44 9.25 10.41
N VAL A 204 -16.82 8.54 9.47
CA VAL A 204 -16.48 7.12 9.63
C VAL A 204 -15.57 6.92 10.85
N ALA A 205 -14.54 7.75 11.01
CA ALA A 205 -13.64 7.69 12.16
C ALA A 205 -14.34 7.97 13.50
N ALA A 206 -15.41 8.77 13.47
CA ALA A 206 -16.31 9.02 14.60
C ALA A 206 -17.43 7.96 14.78
N GLY A 207 -17.35 6.84 14.06
CA GLY A 207 -18.30 5.72 14.19
C GLY A 207 -19.61 5.87 13.39
N GLN A 208 -19.68 6.81 12.45
CA GLN A 208 -20.89 7.14 11.69
C GLN A 208 -20.93 6.52 10.29
N ARG A 209 -20.21 5.41 10.03
CA ARG A 209 -20.13 4.78 8.70
C ARG A 209 -21.50 4.54 8.07
N GLU A 210 -22.44 4.01 8.86
CA GLU A 210 -23.78 3.62 8.37
C GLU A 210 -24.77 4.80 8.28
N HIS A 211 -24.35 6.01 8.65
CA HIS A 211 -25.23 7.17 8.71
C HIS A 211 -25.77 7.53 7.31
N PRO A 212 -27.08 7.86 7.16
CA PRO A 212 -27.68 8.16 5.85
C PRO A 212 -26.95 9.26 5.07
N GLN A 213 -26.43 10.27 5.78
CA GLN A 213 -25.71 11.37 5.15
C GLN A 213 -24.35 10.95 4.55
N VAL A 214 -23.70 9.92 5.11
CA VAL A 214 -22.50 9.33 4.48
C VAL A 214 -22.88 8.69 3.14
N ARG A 215 -24.02 7.98 3.08
CA ARG A 215 -24.52 7.38 1.82
C ARG A 215 -24.90 8.44 0.79
N GLN A 216 -25.53 9.53 1.21
CA GLN A 216 -25.86 10.66 0.33
C GLN A 216 -24.58 11.32 -0.23
N ALA A 217 -23.54 11.44 0.60
CA ALA A 217 -22.25 11.96 0.18
C ALA A 217 -21.55 11.07 -0.85
N LEU A 218 -21.66 9.73 -0.72
CA LEU A 218 -21.18 8.80 -1.76
C LEU A 218 -21.95 8.99 -3.08
N VAL A 219 -23.26 9.26 -3.02
CA VAL A 219 -24.06 9.62 -4.21
C VAL A 219 -23.56 10.92 -4.84
N TYR A 220 -23.25 11.94 -4.03
CA TYR A 220 -22.64 13.17 -4.52
C TYR A 220 -21.29 12.91 -5.20
N LEU A 221 -20.37 12.17 -4.56
CA LEU A 221 -19.07 11.83 -5.12
C LEU A 221 -19.22 11.12 -6.48
N ARG A 222 -20.21 10.23 -6.63
CA ARG A 222 -20.52 9.61 -7.91
C ARG A 222 -20.97 10.62 -8.97
N SER A 223 -21.67 11.69 -8.59
CA SER A 223 -22.14 12.71 -9.53
C SER A 223 -20.99 13.55 -10.12
N VAL A 224 -19.88 13.68 -9.39
CA VAL A 224 -18.66 14.40 -9.81
C VAL A 224 -17.55 13.45 -10.30
N GLN A 225 -17.85 12.17 -10.47
CA GLN A 225 -16.93 11.20 -11.05
C GLN A 225 -16.97 11.26 -12.58
N ALA A 226 -15.83 11.60 -13.19
CA ALA A 226 -15.66 11.65 -14.63
C ALA A 226 -15.72 10.25 -15.28
N ALA A 227 -15.92 10.23 -16.60
CA ALA A 227 -16.07 8.98 -17.36
C ALA A 227 -14.81 8.10 -17.30
N ASP A 228 -13.64 8.69 -17.11
CA ASP A 228 -12.34 8.02 -17.00
C ASP A 228 -12.03 7.53 -15.57
N GLY A 229 -12.98 7.69 -14.64
CA GLY A 229 -12.88 7.25 -13.26
C GLY A 229 -12.30 8.27 -12.28
N SER A 230 -11.70 9.36 -12.78
CA SER A 230 -11.18 10.45 -11.94
C SER A 230 -12.31 11.29 -11.34
N PHE A 231 -12.03 12.06 -10.29
CA PHE A 231 -13.01 12.93 -9.63
C PHE A 231 -12.69 14.39 -9.91
N ALA A 232 -13.70 15.14 -10.35
CA ALA A 232 -13.64 16.58 -10.46
C ALA A 232 -13.80 17.24 -9.07
N TYR A 233 -13.31 18.47 -8.94
CA TYR A 233 -13.49 19.26 -7.72
C TYR A 233 -14.98 19.55 -7.44
N GLN A 234 -15.73 19.89 -8.49
CA GLN A 234 -17.15 20.28 -8.41
C GLN A 234 -17.92 19.83 -9.66
N PRO A 235 -19.27 19.82 -9.61
CA PRO A 235 -20.10 19.57 -10.79
C PRO A 235 -19.81 20.55 -11.93
N ALA A 236 -19.81 20.05 -13.16
CA ALA A 236 -19.64 20.84 -14.37
C ALA A 236 -20.30 20.10 -15.55
N ASP A 237 -20.62 20.82 -16.63
CA ASP A 237 -21.15 20.23 -17.87
C ASP A 237 -20.19 19.15 -18.43
N GLN A 238 -18.89 19.40 -18.32
CA GLN A 238 -17.84 18.43 -18.58
C GLN A 238 -16.98 18.28 -17.33
N LEU A 239 -17.06 17.10 -16.71
CA LEU A 239 -16.23 16.77 -15.55
C LEU A 239 -14.79 16.53 -16.00
N VAL A 240 -13.87 17.28 -15.40
CA VAL A 240 -12.42 17.10 -15.55
C VAL A 240 -11.86 16.78 -14.17
N GLY A 241 -11.40 15.55 -13.98
CA GLY A 241 -10.82 15.14 -12.71
C GLY A 241 -9.36 15.51 -12.56
N ASP A 242 -8.90 15.49 -11.31
CA ASP A 242 -7.53 15.79 -10.94
C ASP A 242 -7.01 14.80 -9.88
N ALA A 243 -5.70 14.71 -9.74
CA ALA A 243 -5.05 13.76 -8.84
C ALA A 243 -5.43 13.97 -7.36
N ASN A 244 -5.54 15.23 -6.90
CA ASN A 244 -5.83 15.56 -5.51
C ASN A 244 -7.27 15.18 -5.14
N SER A 245 -8.23 15.57 -5.97
CA SER A 245 -9.64 15.25 -5.77
C SER A 245 -9.91 13.75 -5.89
N THR A 246 -9.29 13.09 -6.86
CA THR A 246 -9.36 11.64 -7.01
C THR A 246 -8.76 10.92 -5.80
N ALA A 247 -7.63 11.39 -5.26
CA ALA A 247 -7.00 10.79 -4.09
C ALA A 247 -7.89 10.86 -2.84
N LEU A 248 -8.45 12.03 -2.52
CA LEU A 248 -9.34 12.18 -1.37
C LEU A 248 -10.62 11.35 -1.56
N ALA A 249 -11.22 11.35 -2.75
CA ALA A 249 -12.38 10.53 -3.05
C ALA A 249 -12.07 9.04 -2.83
N VAL A 250 -10.97 8.52 -3.37
CA VAL A 250 -10.54 7.12 -3.15
C VAL A 250 -10.40 6.80 -1.66
N GLN A 251 -9.80 7.69 -0.86
CA GLN A 251 -9.69 7.50 0.60
C GLN A 251 -11.06 7.50 1.29
N ALA A 252 -12.00 8.35 0.86
CA ALA A 252 -13.36 8.36 1.37
C ALA A 252 -14.12 7.06 1.07
N LEU A 253 -13.94 6.51 -0.15
CA LEU A 253 -14.49 5.21 -0.53
C LEU A 253 -13.96 4.10 0.38
N LEU A 254 -12.64 4.04 0.56
CA LEU A 254 -11.99 3.06 1.44
C LEU A 254 -12.50 3.17 2.89
N ALA A 255 -12.63 4.39 3.43
CA ALA A 255 -13.17 4.60 4.78
C ALA A 255 -14.63 4.09 4.90
N ALA A 256 -15.45 4.38 3.89
CA ALA A 256 -16.85 3.95 3.84
C ALA A 256 -17.01 2.43 3.61
N GLY A 257 -15.94 1.70 3.28
CA GLY A 257 -15.97 0.27 2.98
C GLY A 257 -16.33 -0.04 1.52
N GLU A 258 -16.28 0.97 0.65
CA GLU A 258 -16.43 0.82 -0.80
C GLU A 258 -15.11 0.37 -1.44
N GLU A 259 -15.21 -0.35 -2.56
CA GLU A 259 -14.03 -0.78 -3.31
C GLU A 259 -13.73 0.21 -4.46
N PRO A 260 -12.68 1.06 -4.36
CA PRO A 260 -12.38 2.08 -5.37
C PRO A 260 -11.85 1.51 -6.70
N GLN A 261 -11.34 0.27 -6.74
CA GLN A 261 -10.96 -0.40 -8.00
C GLN A 261 -12.10 -1.27 -8.56
N SER A 262 -13.33 -1.11 -8.09
CA SER A 262 -14.47 -1.83 -8.65
C SER A 262 -15.05 -1.13 -9.88
N PRO A 263 -15.80 -1.84 -10.74
CA PRO A 263 -16.45 -1.25 -11.91
C PRO A 263 -17.53 -0.26 -11.49
N SER A 264 -18.15 -0.46 -10.32
CA SER A 264 -19.15 0.48 -9.80
C SER A 264 -18.53 1.86 -9.61
N TRP A 265 -17.30 1.92 -9.10
CA TRP A 265 -16.47 3.12 -8.96
C TRP A 265 -15.57 3.41 -10.16
N ARG A 266 -15.90 2.91 -11.35
CA ARG A 266 -15.17 3.18 -12.60
C ARG A 266 -13.64 3.08 -12.45
N PHE A 267 -13.18 2.17 -11.60
CA PHE A 267 -11.75 1.96 -11.38
C PHE A 267 -11.03 3.24 -10.91
N ALA A 268 -11.63 3.98 -9.97
CA ALA A 268 -11.15 5.25 -9.44
C ALA A 268 -9.68 5.24 -9.00
N LEU A 269 -9.24 4.16 -8.34
CA LEU A 269 -7.85 4.04 -7.91
C LEU A 269 -6.89 3.79 -9.10
N ASP A 270 -7.33 3.09 -10.14
CA ASP A 270 -6.60 3.01 -11.41
C ASP A 270 -6.54 4.37 -12.10
N ALA A 271 -7.63 5.14 -12.07
CA ALA A 271 -7.68 6.50 -12.59
C ALA A 271 -6.69 7.42 -11.88
N LEU A 272 -6.58 7.32 -10.54
CA LEU A 272 -5.55 8.03 -9.77
C LEU A 272 -4.14 7.66 -10.24
N ALA A 273 -3.87 6.37 -10.43
CA ALA A 273 -2.55 5.90 -10.85
C ALA A 273 -2.13 6.40 -12.23
N ARG A 274 -3.08 6.74 -13.12
CA ARG A 274 -2.77 7.32 -14.44
C ARG A 274 -2.12 8.70 -14.36
N PHE A 275 -2.28 9.43 -13.24
CA PHE A 275 -1.61 10.73 -13.03
C PHE A 275 -0.11 10.60 -12.76
N ALA A 276 0.43 9.39 -12.58
CA ALA A 276 1.86 9.20 -12.43
C ALA A 276 2.61 9.59 -13.72
N ASN A 277 3.69 10.36 -13.56
CA ASN A 277 4.64 10.74 -14.60
C ASN A 277 5.78 9.72 -14.67
N SER A 278 6.60 9.80 -15.72
CA SER A 278 7.80 8.97 -15.88
C SER A 278 8.86 9.21 -14.79
N SER A 279 8.85 10.39 -14.16
CA SER A 279 9.67 10.72 -12.98
C SER A 279 9.30 9.94 -11.72
N GLY A 280 8.09 9.38 -11.68
CA GLY A 280 7.46 8.79 -10.51
C GLY A 280 6.54 9.74 -9.73
N ALA A 281 6.69 11.06 -9.87
CA ALA A 281 5.76 12.02 -9.29
C ALA A 281 4.37 11.89 -9.93
N LEU A 282 3.34 12.44 -9.28
CA LEU A 282 2.05 12.65 -9.93
C LEU A 282 1.97 14.08 -10.44
N ARG A 283 1.39 14.23 -11.64
CA ARG A 283 0.90 15.51 -12.14
C ARG A 283 -0.45 15.86 -11.50
N TRP A 284 -0.82 17.12 -11.53
CA TRP A 284 -2.12 17.56 -11.01
C TRP A 284 -3.27 17.14 -11.94
N ARG A 285 -3.14 17.46 -13.23
CA ARG A 285 -4.13 17.19 -14.30
C ARG A 285 -3.43 16.86 -15.61
N ASP A 286 -4.16 16.28 -16.56
CA ASP A 286 -3.61 15.95 -17.88
C ASP A 286 -3.20 17.18 -18.70
N ASP A 287 -3.85 18.32 -18.50
CA ASP A 287 -3.51 19.62 -19.11
C ASP A 287 -2.44 20.40 -18.33
N ALA A 288 -1.97 19.87 -17.19
CA ALA A 288 -0.91 20.43 -16.36
C ALA A 288 0.10 19.31 -15.99
N PRO A 289 0.92 18.87 -16.97
CA PRO A 289 1.64 17.60 -16.89
C PRO A 289 2.89 17.59 -16.01
N ASP A 290 3.26 18.74 -15.44
CA ASP A 290 4.46 18.87 -14.61
C ASP A 290 4.38 18.03 -13.32
N ASP A 291 5.53 17.58 -12.86
CA ASP A 291 5.67 16.92 -11.55
C ASP A 291 5.14 17.84 -10.44
N ASN A 292 4.22 17.32 -9.63
CA ASN A 292 3.54 18.11 -8.62
C ASN A 292 3.67 17.45 -7.24
N LEU A 293 4.43 18.09 -6.34
CA LEU A 293 4.64 17.60 -4.98
C LEU A 293 3.32 17.46 -4.21
N PHE A 294 2.42 18.43 -4.33
CA PHE A 294 1.13 18.43 -3.62
C PHE A 294 0.22 17.29 -4.08
N ALA A 295 0.12 17.06 -5.39
CA ALA A 295 -0.59 15.91 -5.95
C ALA A 295 0.04 14.59 -5.49
N THR A 296 1.37 14.51 -5.49
CA THR A 296 2.10 13.30 -5.12
C THR A 296 1.87 12.92 -3.66
N VAL A 297 2.05 13.85 -2.70
CA VAL A 297 1.89 13.54 -1.27
C VAL A 297 0.45 13.18 -0.91
N GLN A 298 -0.55 13.79 -1.56
CA GLN A 298 -1.96 13.47 -1.29
C GLN A 298 -2.40 12.15 -1.93
N ALA A 299 -1.79 11.76 -3.05
CA ALA A 299 -2.12 10.52 -3.73
C ALA A 299 -1.51 9.28 -3.08
N ILE A 300 -0.34 9.38 -2.46
CA ILE A 300 0.36 8.21 -1.88
C ILE A 300 -0.54 7.42 -0.90
N PRO A 301 -1.24 8.03 0.07
CA PRO A 301 -2.13 7.28 0.95
C PRO A 301 -3.25 6.53 0.20
N ALA A 302 -3.86 7.18 -0.81
CA ALA A 302 -4.88 6.54 -1.64
C ALA A 302 -4.31 5.38 -2.47
N LEU A 303 -3.13 5.56 -3.07
CA LEU A 303 -2.39 4.52 -3.80
C LEU A 303 -1.97 3.36 -2.90
N ALA A 304 -1.65 3.65 -1.63
CA ALA A 304 -1.40 2.68 -0.57
C ALA A 304 -2.68 2.05 -0.02
N ARG A 305 -3.86 2.45 -0.52
CA ARG A 305 -5.19 2.00 -0.07
C ARG A 305 -5.46 2.29 1.41
N GLU A 306 -4.93 3.40 1.90
CA GLU A 306 -5.10 3.88 3.26
C GLU A 306 -6.01 5.10 3.30
N ALA A 307 -6.94 5.12 4.26
CA ALA A 307 -7.79 6.27 4.55
C ALA A 307 -7.41 6.89 5.90
N PHE A 308 -7.70 8.17 6.08
CA PHE A 308 -7.47 8.83 7.36
C PHE A 308 -8.56 8.50 8.40
N PRO A 309 -8.19 8.48 9.70
CA PRO A 309 -6.84 8.66 10.23
C PRO A 309 -5.99 7.38 10.15
N LEU A 310 -4.69 7.53 9.89
CA LEU A 310 -3.74 6.42 10.02
C LEU A 310 -3.57 6.08 11.51
N ARG A 311 -3.80 4.82 11.89
CA ARG A 311 -3.73 4.36 13.30
C ARG A 311 -2.32 3.98 13.78
N GLY A 312 -1.29 4.57 13.17
CA GLY A 312 0.13 4.32 13.45
C GLY A 312 0.88 3.66 12.29
N ILE A 313 2.19 3.45 12.48
CA ILE A 313 3.05 2.74 11.53
C ILE A 313 2.75 1.24 11.66
N ALA A 314 1.92 0.70 10.78
CA ALA A 314 1.86 -0.75 10.59
C ALA A 314 2.94 -1.16 9.58
N LEU A 315 3.58 -2.30 9.83
CA LEU A 315 4.54 -2.83 8.88
C LEU A 315 3.83 -3.13 7.55
N PRO A 316 4.45 -2.77 6.40
CA PRO A 316 3.86 -3.00 5.08
C PRO A 316 3.46 -4.46 4.87
N LEU A 317 4.28 -5.38 5.36
CA LEU A 317 4.03 -6.82 5.29
C LEU A 317 2.79 -7.27 6.08
N THR A 318 2.49 -6.63 7.22
CA THR A 318 1.28 -6.91 8.00
C THR A 318 0.04 -6.46 7.25
N ARG A 319 0.08 -5.26 6.64
CA ARG A 319 -1.02 -4.72 5.81
C ARG A 319 -1.28 -5.61 4.60
N ALA A 320 -0.21 -6.06 3.93
CA ALA A 320 -0.30 -6.86 2.72
C ALA A 320 -0.88 -8.27 2.93
N ARG A 321 -0.93 -8.76 4.17
CA ARG A 321 -1.54 -10.07 4.48
C ARG A 321 -3.06 -10.05 4.53
N ILE A 322 -3.70 -8.88 4.53
CA ILE A 322 -5.16 -8.82 4.49
C ILE A 322 -5.60 -9.38 3.13
N PRO A 323 -6.33 -10.52 3.09
CA PRO A 323 -6.77 -11.12 1.84
C PRO A 323 -7.63 -10.13 1.05
N PHE A 324 -7.44 -10.12 -0.26
CA PHE A 324 -8.17 -9.23 -1.14
C PHE A 324 -8.81 -10.07 -2.24
N GLU A 325 -10.13 -10.28 -2.11
CA GLU A 325 -10.89 -11.04 -3.09
C GLU A 325 -11.03 -10.22 -4.38
N THR A 326 -10.25 -10.55 -5.40
CA THR A 326 -10.44 -10.01 -6.75
C THR A 326 -10.74 -11.09 -7.77
N ALA A 327 -11.98 -11.14 -8.26
CA ALA A 327 -12.34 -11.84 -9.50
C ALA A 327 -12.20 -10.88 -10.70
N ALA A 328 -11.02 -10.28 -10.82
CA ALA A 328 -10.67 -9.29 -11.84
C ALA A 328 -10.22 -9.95 -13.14
N GLU A 329 -10.60 -9.38 -14.29
CA GLU A 329 -10.04 -9.78 -15.58
C GLU A 329 -8.51 -9.55 -15.56
N GLY A 330 -7.67 -10.48 -16.06
CA GLY A 330 -6.20 -10.36 -15.98
C GLY A 330 -5.57 -10.60 -14.60
N CYS A 331 -6.36 -11.03 -13.62
CA CYS A 331 -5.88 -11.55 -12.34
C CYS A 331 -6.31 -13.00 -12.15
N ARG A 332 -5.54 -13.74 -11.35
CA ARG A 332 -5.89 -15.06 -10.86
C ARG A 332 -6.03 -15.03 -9.35
N LEU A 333 -7.25 -15.23 -8.85
CA LEU A 333 -7.52 -15.46 -7.43
C LEU A 333 -7.11 -16.88 -7.04
N PHE A 334 -6.51 -17.01 -5.87
CA PHE A 334 -6.18 -18.29 -5.24
C PHE A 334 -7.01 -18.46 -3.97
N PRO A 335 -8.16 -19.18 -4.04
CA PRO A 335 -9.07 -19.35 -2.91
C PRO A 335 -8.41 -19.96 -1.66
N GLU A 336 -7.32 -20.70 -1.84
CA GLU A 336 -6.56 -21.34 -0.76
C GLU A 336 -5.92 -20.32 0.19
N THR A 337 -5.61 -19.12 -0.31
CA THR A 337 -4.98 -18.05 0.48
C THR A 337 -5.78 -16.75 0.49
N GLY A 338 -6.79 -16.62 -0.38
CA GLY A 338 -7.58 -15.39 -0.54
C GLY A 338 -6.80 -14.24 -1.20
N HIS A 339 -5.64 -14.54 -1.79
CA HIS A 339 -4.82 -13.57 -2.51
C HIS A 339 -4.85 -13.81 -4.02
N SER A 340 -4.67 -12.72 -4.77
CA SER A 340 -4.59 -12.76 -6.23
C SER A 340 -3.19 -12.43 -6.73
N LEU A 341 -2.81 -13.02 -7.86
CA LEU A 341 -1.70 -12.52 -8.69
C LEU A 341 -2.30 -11.84 -9.92
N CYS A 342 -1.76 -10.69 -10.29
CA CYS A 342 -2.23 -9.88 -11.41
C CYS A 342 -1.07 -9.44 -12.30
N GLY A 343 -1.35 -9.25 -13.59
CA GLY A 343 -0.41 -8.64 -14.54
C GLY A 343 1.00 -9.26 -14.50
N PRO A 344 2.07 -8.45 -14.44
CA PRO A 344 3.44 -8.97 -14.48
C PRO A 344 3.83 -9.90 -13.32
N PHE A 345 3.18 -9.81 -12.16
CA PHE A 345 3.40 -10.79 -11.09
C PHE A 345 2.79 -12.15 -11.44
N LEU A 346 1.61 -12.17 -12.05
CA LEU A 346 1.00 -13.41 -12.55
C LEU A 346 1.82 -14.01 -13.70
N GLU A 347 2.18 -13.19 -14.69
CA GLU A 347 3.01 -13.63 -15.83
C GLU A 347 4.35 -14.21 -15.37
N ALA A 348 5.05 -13.50 -14.48
CA ALA A 348 6.32 -13.98 -13.93
C ALA A 348 6.15 -15.24 -13.09
N TRP A 349 5.06 -15.35 -12.34
CA TRP A 349 4.75 -16.55 -11.58
C TRP A 349 4.55 -17.74 -12.52
N GLU A 350 3.72 -17.61 -13.56
CA GLU A 350 3.46 -18.66 -14.55
C GLU A 350 4.72 -19.08 -15.31
N GLN A 351 5.50 -18.11 -15.81
CA GLN A 351 6.74 -18.36 -16.54
C GLN A 351 7.82 -19.05 -15.71
N ARG A 352 7.80 -18.88 -14.38
CA ARG A 352 8.81 -19.42 -13.46
C ARG A 352 8.35 -20.70 -12.76
N GLY A 353 7.37 -21.39 -13.34
CA GLY A 353 6.86 -22.70 -12.88
C GLY A 353 5.61 -22.63 -12.02
N GLY A 354 5.09 -21.44 -11.73
CA GLY A 354 3.83 -21.24 -11.02
C GLY A 354 3.77 -21.93 -9.67
N LEU A 355 2.66 -22.62 -9.41
CA LEU A 355 2.38 -23.28 -8.13
C LEU A 355 3.48 -24.28 -7.77
N ALA A 356 4.10 -24.86 -8.78
CA ALA A 356 5.18 -25.81 -8.63
C ALA A 356 6.37 -25.24 -7.85
N ASN A 357 6.90 -24.14 -8.38
CA ASN A 357 8.16 -23.59 -7.92
C ASN A 357 7.94 -22.54 -6.85
N LEU A 358 6.90 -21.72 -6.99
CA LEU A 358 6.73 -20.51 -6.18
C LEU A 358 5.66 -20.71 -5.09
N GLY A 359 4.75 -21.67 -5.26
CA GLY A 359 3.63 -21.87 -4.36
C GLY A 359 2.53 -20.82 -4.53
N TYR A 360 1.60 -20.80 -3.57
CA TYR A 360 0.49 -19.84 -3.56
C TYR A 360 0.97 -18.41 -3.20
N PRO A 361 0.32 -17.35 -3.72
CA PRO A 361 0.51 -16.00 -3.17
C PRO A 361 0.00 -15.94 -1.73
N ILE A 362 0.73 -15.28 -0.84
CA ILE A 362 0.40 -15.16 0.59
C ILE A 362 0.32 -13.71 1.08
N THR A 363 0.48 -12.76 0.16
CA THR A 363 0.21 -11.34 0.37
C THR A 363 -0.44 -10.75 -0.89
N SER A 364 -1.10 -9.59 -0.75
CA SER A 364 -1.29 -8.67 -1.87
C SER A 364 0.03 -7.98 -2.25
N PRO A 365 0.12 -7.34 -3.43
CA PRO A 365 1.24 -6.45 -3.75
C PRO A 365 1.31 -5.29 -2.77
N PHE A 366 2.51 -4.97 -2.28
CA PHE A 366 2.75 -3.82 -1.42
C PHE A 366 4.13 -3.23 -1.65
N PHE A 367 4.33 -1.95 -1.32
CA PHE A 367 5.63 -1.31 -1.38
C PHE A 367 6.48 -1.72 -0.18
N ASP A 368 7.62 -2.37 -0.42
CA ASP A 368 8.63 -2.64 0.59
C ASP A 368 9.59 -1.44 0.69
N PRO A 369 9.61 -0.70 1.81
CA PRO A 369 10.41 0.50 1.95
C PRO A 369 11.91 0.25 2.10
N HIS A 370 12.30 -0.97 2.50
CA HIS A 370 13.71 -1.34 2.63
C HIS A 370 14.28 -1.62 1.24
N LEU A 371 13.51 -2.34 0.42
CA LEU A 371 13.88 -2.66 -0.96
C LEU A 371 13.62 -1.49 -1.92
N ARG A 372 12.71 -0.59 -1.55
CA ARG A 372 12.14 0.47 -2.41
C ARG A 372 11.49 -0.06 -3.68
N LEU A 373 10.79 -1.19 -3.54
CA LEU A 373 10.16 -1.90 -4.65
C LEU A 373 8.73 -2.27 -4.28
N LEU A 374 7.86 -2.33 -5.28
CA LEU A 374 6.64 -3.10 -5.16
C LEU A 374 7.01 -4.58 -5.12
N VAL A 375 6.56 -5.28 -4.09
CA VAL A 375 6.80 -6.71 -3.93
C VAL A 375 5.51 -7.45 -3.65
N GLN A 376 5.51 -8.76 -3.94
CA GLN A 376 4.47 -9.66 -3.52
C GLN A 376 5.09 -10.98 -3.09
N TYR A 377 4.68 -11.50 -1.94
CA TYR A 377 5.20 -12.76 -1.43
C TYR A 377 4.31 -13.91 -1.88
N THR A 378 4.97 -14.99 -2.29
CA THR A 378 4.43 -16.33 -2.44
C THR A 378 4.96 -17.19 -1.30
N GLU A 379 4.46 -18.42 -1.16
CA GLU A 379 4.96 -19.34 -0.14
C GLU A 379 6.48 -19.53 -0.21
N ARG A 380 7.07 -19.56 -1.42
CA ARG A 380 8.48 -19.92 -1.61
C ARG A 380 9.37 -18.77 -2.07
N ALA A 381 8.81 -17.70 -2.61
CA ALA A 381 9.59 -16.60 -3.18
C ALA A 381 8.98 -15.22 -2.91
N ARG A 382 9.83 -14.19 -2.95
CA ARG A 382 9.43 -12.78 -3.07
C ARG A 382 9.50 -12.37 -4.54
N LEU A 383 8.38 -12.01 -5.13
CA LEU A 383 8.33 -11.37 -6.43
C LEU A 383 8.65 -9.89 -6.25
N GLU A 384 9.66 -9.38 -6.95
CA GLU A 384 10.10 -8.00 -6.89
C GLU A 384 9.87 -7.34 -8.23
N PHE A 385 9.15 -6.22 -8.23
CA PHE A 385 8.88 -5.46 -9.43
C PHE A 385 9.93 -4.35 -9.63
N HIS A 386 10.66 -4.44 -10.74
CA HIS A 386 11.71 -3.50 -11.12
C HIS A 386 11.29 -2.69 -12.35
N LEU A 387 11.44 -1.37 -12.27
CA LEU A 387 11.29 -0.45 -13.40
C LEU A 387 12.67 -0.15 -13.98
N LYS A 388 12.85 -0.34 -15.29
CA LYS A 388 14.08 0.02 -15.99
C LYS A 388 14.04 1.49 -16.43
N PRO A 389 15.22 2.13 -16.65
CA PRO A 389 15.29 3.51 -17.12
C PRO A 389 14.55 3.79 -18.44
N ASP A 390 14.37 2.77 -19.28
CA ASP A 390 13.63 2.85 -20.55
C ASP A 390 12.11 2.72 -20.39
N GLY A 391 11.60 2.63 -19.15
CA GLY A 391 10.19 2.44 -18.82
C GLY A 391 9.70 1.00 -18.90
N SER A 392 10.55 0.06 -19.34
CA SER A 392 10.22 -1.36 -19.35
C SER A 392 10.23 -1.95 -17.94
N THR A 393 9.45 -3.01 -17.76
CA THR A 393 9.23 -3.65 -16.47
C THR A 393 9.85 -5.02 -16.41
N LEU A 394 10.42 -5.39 -15.26
CA LEU A 394 10.97 -6.71 -15.00
C LEU A 394 10.54 -7.18 -13.61
N VAL A 395 9.93 -8.36 -13.52
CA VAL A 395 9.72 -9.03 -12.24
C VAL A 395 10.86 -10.03 -12.01
N MET A 396 11.58 -9.82 -10.91
CA MET A 396 12.66 -10.70 -10.46
C MET A 396 12.23 -11.44 -9.20
N LEU A 397 12.87 -12.60 -8.93
CA LEU A 397 12.76 -13.22 -7.61
C LEU A 397 13.81 -12.60 -6.69
N GLY A 398 13.37 -12.19 -5.50
CA GLY A 398 14.22 -11.70 -4.43
C GLY A 398 15.22 -12.76 -3.97
N ARG A 399 16.35 -12.32 -3.42
CA ARG A 399 17.47 -13.18 -3.04
C ARG A 399 17.25 -13.84 -1.68
N LEU A 400 16.07 -14.44 -1.48
CA LEU A 400 15.66 -14.97 -0.19
C LEU A 400 16.58 -16.08 0.34
N GLY A 401 17.22 -16.85 -0.54
CA GLY A 401 18.19 -17.86 -0.12
C GLY A 401 19.48 -17.23 0.44
N ALA A 402 19.97 -16.16 -0.19
CA ALA A 402 21.10 -15.38 0.33
C ALA A 402 20.75 -14.63 1.63
N GLU A 403 19.55 -14.08 1.71
CA GLU A 403 19.05 -13.36 2.89
C GLU A 403 18.84 -14.27 4.11
N ARG A 404 18.72 -15.60 3.88
CA ARG A 404 18.46 -16.61 4.92
C ARG A 404 19.64 -17.56 5.15
N LEU A 405 20.84 -17.16 4.75
CA LEU A 405 22.05 -17.89 5.11
C LEU A 405 22.20 -17.95 6.65
N PRO A 406 22.72 -19.07 7.19
CA PRO A 406 22.95 -19.18 8.63
C PRO A 406 23.99 -18.16 9.11
N ALA A 407 23.80 -17.63 10.33
CA ALA A 407 24.58 -16.51 10.89
C ALA A 407 26.09 -16.78 11.05
N ALA A 408 26.52 -18.05 11.07
CA ALA A 408 27.93 -18.43 11.03
C ALA A 408 28.15 -19.39 9.85
N PRO A 409 29.00 -19.03 8.86
CA PRO A 409 29.26 -19.91 7.72
C PRO A 409 29.91 -21.20 8.23
N ARG A 410 29.21 -22.31 7.99
CA ARG A 410 29.72 -23.68 8.20
C ARG A 410 30.50 -24.11 6.96
N GLU A 411 31.25 -25.21 7.06
CA GLU A 411 31.96 -25.81 5.92
C GLU A 411 31.17 -25.86 4.60
N PRO A 412 29.85 -26.16 4.57
CA PRO A 412 29.10 -26.19 3.32
C PRO A 412 29.05 -24.84 2.56
N PHE A 413 29.29 -23.71 3.22
CA PHE A 413 29.27 -22.37 2.62
C PHE A 413 30.67 -21.83 2.32
N ALA A 414 31.72 -22.62 2.60
CA ALA A 414 33.08 -22.27 2.22
C ALA A 414 33.35 -22.61 0.74
N PRO A 415 34.26 -21.90 0.06
CA PRO A 415 34.64 -22.23 -1.31
C PRO A 415 35.01 -23.71 -1.47
N ALA A 416 34.37 -24.37 -2.44
CA ALA A 416 34.61 -25.77 -2.75
C ALA A 416 35.62 -25.91 -3.89
N GLN A 417 36.23 -27.10 -3.98
CA GLN A 417 36.97 -27.48 -5.18
C GLN A 417 35.99 -27.95 -6.26
N PRO A 418 36.30 -27.77 -7.56
CA PRO A 418 35.47 -28.28 -8.65
C PRO A 418 35.26 -29.80 -8.54
N GLY A 419 34.00 -30.24 -8.56
CA GLY A 419 33.61 -31.64 -8.58
C GLY A 419 33.78 -32.29 -9.96
N ASP A 420 33.37 -33.56 -10.07
CA ASP A 420 33.40 -34.30 -11.34
C ASP A 420 32.46 -33.64 -12.37
N PRO A 421 32.97 -33.14 -13.52
CA PRO A 421 32.14 -32.51 -14.55
C PRO A 421 31.02 -33.41 -15.10
N ALA A 422 31.15 -34.73 -15.00
CA ALA A 422 30.09 -35.64 -15.42
C ALA A 422 28.85 -35.55 -14.50
N ALA A 423 29.06 -35.31 -13.21
CA ALA A 423 28.02 -35.32 -12.17
C ALA A 423 27.64 -33.93 -11.63
N CYS A 424 28.53 -32.95 -11.79
CA CYS A 424 28.44 -31.64 -11.19
C CYS A 424 28.70 -30.52 -12.19
N THR A 425 28.10 -29.35 -11.93
CA THR A 425 28.43 -28.08 -12.57
C THR A 425 29.06 -27.19 -11.51
N TYR A 426 30.32 -26.79 -11.70
CA TYR A 426 31.01 -25.87 -10.79
C TYR A 426 30.83 -24.42 -11.27
N PHE A 427 30.39 -23.55 -10.37
CA PHE A 427 30.20 -22.13 -10.63
C PHE A 427 31.36 -21.33 -10.06
N VAL A 428 32.16 -20.73 -10.95
CA VAL A 428 33.35 -19.95 -10.55
C VAL A 428 32.97 -18.66 -9.82
N GLU A 429 31.77 -18.14 -10.09
CA GLU A 429 31.22 -16.91 -9.54
C GLU A 429 31.00 -17.00 -8.03
N THR A 430 30.62 -18.18 -7.54
CA THR A 430 30.36 -18.43 -6.11
C THR A 430 31.28 -19.48 -5.50
N GLN A 431 32.10 -20.15 -6.32
CA GLN A 431 32.99 -21.23 -5.91
C GLN A 431 32.27 -22.45 -5.31
N HIS A 432 31.12 -22.80 -5.89
CA HIS A 432 30.27 -23.90 -5.42
C HIS A 432 29.86 -24.87 -6.53
N ASN A 433 29.63 -26.12 -6.15
CA ASN A 433 29.16 -27.17 -7.05
C ASN A 433 27.65 -27.33 -6.98
N LEU A 434 27.05 -27.67 -8.12
CA LEU A 434 25.66 -28.11 -8.22
C LEU A 434 25.64 -29.50 -8.86
N CYS A 435 25.20 -30.52 -8.11
CA CYS A 435 25.35 -31.91 -8.52
C CYS A 435 24.00 -32.64 -8.63
N HIS A 436 24.02 -33.77 -9.31
CA HIS A 436 22.96 -34.80 -9.27
C HIS A 436 21.52 -34.27 -9.44
N GLY A 437 20.62 -34.62 -8.52
CA GLY A 437 19.19 -34.32 -8.60
C GLY A 437 18.89 -32.83 -8.48
N PHE A 438 19.65 -32.10 -7.65
CA PHE A 438 19.54 -30.64 -7.57
C PHE A 438 20.00 -29.97 -8.87
N ARG A 439 21.05 -30.47 -9.54
CA ARG A 439 21.45 -30.00 -10.87
C ARG A 439 20.34 -30.22 -11.89
N ALA A 440 19.80 -31.44 -11.98
CA ALA A 440 18.73 -31.76 -12.93
C ALA A 440 17.50 -30.87 -12.70
N TYR A 441 17.10 -30.69 -11.44
CA TYR A 441 15.99 -29.82 -11.09
C TYR A 441 16.26 -28.35 -11.46
N TRP A 442 17.44 -27.84 -11.12
CA TRP A 442 17.83 -26.46 -11.43
C TRP A 442 17.81 -26.22 -12.94
N GLU A 443 18.41 -27.10 -13.74
CA GLU A 443 18.45 -26.97 -15.21
C GLU A 443 17.06 -27.02 -15.84
N GLN A 444 16.18 -27.90 -15.35
CA GLN A 444 14.87 -28.10 -15.93
C GLN A 444 13.85 -27.02 -15.52
N TYR A 445 13.85 -26.56 -14.27
CA TYR A 445 12.73 -25.81 -13.70
C TYR A 445 13.00 -24.31 -13.50
N GLY A 446 14.18 -23.79 -13.85
CA GLY A 446 14.34 -22.34 -13.87
C GLY A 446 15.75 -21.77 -13.97
N GLY A 447 16.77 -22.60 -13.75
CA GLY A 447 18.17 -22.25 -13.91
C GLY A 447 18.57 -20.99 -13.15
N LEU A 448 19.54 -20.27 -13.72
CA LEU A 448 20.09 -19.06 -13.14
C LEU A 448 19.04 -17.97 -12.94
N ALA A 449 18.09 -17.86 -13.87
CA ALA A 449 17.07 -16.81 -13.85
C ALA A 449 16.08 -16.94 -12.69
N VAL A 450 15.81 -18.16 -12.21
CA VAL A 450 14.85 -18.43 -11.12
C VAL A 450 15.59 -18.64 -9.80
N PHE A 451 16.59 -19.52 -9.76
CA PHE A 451 17.21 -19.94 -8.49
C PHE A 451 18.48 -19.15 -8.16
N GLY A 452 19.15 -18.59 -9.17
CA GLY A 452 20.47 -17.98 -9.00
C GLY A 452 21.59 -19.02 -8.86
N TYR A 453 22.78 -18.54 -8.51
CA TYR A 453 23.94 -19.38 -8.26
C TYR A 453 23.81 -20.18 -6.95
N PRO A 454 24.42 -21.38 -6.85
CA PRO A 454 24.57 -22.06 -5.57
C PRO A 454 25.46 -21.24 -4.63
N LEU A 455 25.08 -21.20 -3.34
CA LEU A 455 25.79 -20.52 -2.26
C LEU A 455 26.33 -21.49 -1.21
N SER A 456 26.07 -22.78 -1.38
CA SER A 456 26.61 -23.84 -0.55
C SER A 456 26.81 -25.10 -1.39
N GLU A 457 27.58 -26.05 -0.86
CA GLU A 457 27.50 -27.45 -1.28
C GLU A 457 26.20 -28.10 -0.77
N GLU A 458 25.91 -29.32 -1.22
CA GLU A 458 24.84 -30.15 -0.64
C GLU A 458 25.23 -30.64 0.76
N PHE A 459 24.33 -30.49 1.73
CA PHE A 459 24.57 -30.96 3.09
C PHE A 459 23.27 -31.34 3.81
N VAL A 460 23.38 -32.02 4.95
CA VAL A 460 22.21 -32.40 5.76
C VAL A 460 21.91 -31.30 6.79
N GLU A 461 20.68 -30.79 6.77
CA GLU A 461 20.14 -29.87 7.75
C GLU A 461 18.74 -30.34 8.18
N ASP A 462 18.50 -30.41 9.49
CA ASP A 462 17.24 -30.89 10.07
C ASP A 462 16.75 -32.24 9.51
N GLY A 463 17.70 -33.14 9.19
CA GLY A 463 17.42 -34.48 8.67
C GLY A 463 17.15 -34.53 7.16
N MET A 464 17.29 -33.42 6.44
CA MET A 464 17.03 -33.31 5.01
C MET A 464 18.31 -32.91 4.27
N VAL A 465 18.54 -33.48 3.07
CA VAL A 465 19.59 -32.96 2.18
C VAL A 465 19.11 -31.65 1.59
N VAL A 466 19.93 -30.61 1.72
CA VAL A 466 19.60 -29.25 1.31
C VAL A 466 20.78 -28.59 0.61
N GLN A 467 20.45 -27.59 -0.19
CA GLN A 467 21.43 -26.70 -0.79
C GLN A 467 20.86 -25.29 -0.89
N TYR A 468 21.69 -24.29 -0.57
CA TYR A 468 21.31 -22.89 -0.67
C TYR A 468 21.71 -22.33 -2.03
N PHE A 469 20.82 -21.51 -2.59
CA PHE A 469 21.03 -20.74 -3.80
C PHE A 469 20.74 -19.27 -3.50
N GLU A 470 21.06 -18.35 -4.41
CA GLU A 470 20.79 -16.94 -4.18
C GLU A 470 19.31 -16.65 -3.88
N ARG A 471 18.38 -17.31 -4.57
CA ARG A 471 16.93 -16.99 -4.53
C ARG A 471 16.08 -18.08 -3.90
N ALA A 472 16.65 -19.23 -3.59
CA ALA A 472 15.92 -20.39 -3.07
C ALA A 472 16.80 -21.27 -2.17
N ARG A 473 16.16 -22.16 -1.43
CA ARG A 473 16.80 -23.29 -0.74
C ARG A 473 16.10 -24.56 -1.20
N PHE A 474 16.86 -25.50 -1.72
CA PHE A 474 16.35 -26.79 -2.20
C PHE A 474 16.35 -27.78 -1.04
N GLU A 475 15.34 -28.63 -1.01
CA GLU A 475 15.18 -29.72 -0.05
C GLU A 475 14.92 -31.01 -0.82
N TRP A 476 15.61 -32.07 -0.45
CA TRP A 476 15.43 -33.40 -1.04
C TRP A 476 14.37 -34.21 -0.29
N HIS A 477 13.21 -34.40 -0.91
CA HIS A 477 12.04 -35.12 -0.40
C HIS A 477 11.75 -36.38 -1.22
N PRO A 478 12.32 -37.55 -0.85
CA PRO A 478 12.12 -38.80 -1.58
C PRO A 478 10.64 -39.18 -1.72
N GLY A 479 10.16 -39.40 -2.94
CA GLY A 479 8.80 -39.88 -3.22
C GLY A 479 7.72 -38.81 -3.17
N SER A 480 8.09 -37.53 -3.21
CA SER A 480 7.11 -36.43 -3.24
C SER A 480 6.54 -36.22 -4.65
N TRP A 481 5.21 -36.29 -4.76
CA TRP A 481 4.46 -36.10 -6.01
C TRP A 481 4.19 -34.61 -6.29
N PRO A 482 4.18 -34.15 -7.56
CA PRO A 482 4.44 -34.88 -8.82
C PRO A 482 5.90 -34.82 -9.25
N GLU A 483 6.35 -35.83 -10.00
CA GLU A 483 7.62 -35.99 -10.74
C GLU A 483 8.50 -34.73 -10.87
N ARG A 484 9.20 -34.37 -9.79
CA ARG A 484 10.11 -33.21 -9.72
C ARG A 484 11.45 -33.58 -9.13
N HIS A 485 11.96 -34.74 -9.51
CA HIS A 485 13.28 -35.20 -9.09
C HIS A 485 13.43 -35.22 -7.55
N ASP A 486 12.35 -35.45 -6.80
CA ASP A 486 12.33 -35.39 -5.33
C ASP A 486 12.76 -34.03 -4.73
N VAL A 487 12.72 -32.91 -5.46
CA VAL A 487 13.12 -31.59 -4.95
C VAL A 487 11.91 -30.71 -4.65
N LEU A 488 11.87 -30.14 -3.45
CA LEU A 488 10.96 -29.06 -3.07
C LEU A 488 11.76 -27.81 -2.66
N LEU A 489 11.22 -26.63 -2.95
CA LEU A 489 11.79 -25.41 -2.39
C LEU A 489 11.22 -25.19 -0.98
N THR A 490 12.11 -24.82 -0.06
CA THR A 490 11.73 -24.30 1.25
C THR A 490 10.74 -23.14 1.08
N ARG A 491 9.73 -23.08 1.94
CA ARG A 491 8.75 -21.98 1.99
C ARG A 491 9.36 -20.69 2.58
N LEU A 492 10.46 -20.20 2.00
CA LEU A 492 11.20 -19.03 2.50
C LEU A 492 10.34 -17.77 2.52
N GLY A 493 9.47 -17.59 1.51
CA GLY A 493 8.53 -16.47 1.49
C GLY A 493 7.55 -16.53 2.67
N ALA A 494 6.98 -17.71 2.94
CA ALA A 494 6.11 -17.91 4.12
C ALA A 494 6.84 -17.65 5.42
N ARG A 495 8.09 -18.12 5.59
CA ARG A 495 8.87 -17.87 6.80
C ARG A 495 9.15 -16.38 7.02
N ILE A 496 9.49 -15.62 5.97
CA ILE A 496 9.69 -14.16 6.08
C ILE A 496 8.40 -13.48 6.51
N VAL A 497 7.29 -13.87 5.89
CA VAL A 497 5.97 -13.37 6.26
C VAL A 497 5.68 -13.72 7.73
N GLU A 498 5.82 -14.97 8.15
CA GLU A 498 5.55 -15.42 9.52
C GLU A 498 6.46 -14.75 10.57
N GLU A 499 7.77 -14.60 10.31
CA GLU A 499 8.73 -14.01 11.26
C GLU A 499 8.63 -12.48 11.36
N GLY A 500 8.19 -11.80 10.30
CA GLY A 500 7.93 -10.35 10.31
C GLY A 500 6.59 -9.96 10.93
N SER A 501 5.99 -10.83 11.74
CA SER A 501 4.68 -10.63 12.39
C SER A 501 4.78 -10.01 13.78
#